data_AF-A0A376K2C8-F1
#
_entry.id   AF-A0A376K2C8-F1
#
_cell.length_a   1.000
_cell.length_b   1.000
_cell.length_c   1.000
_cell.angle_alpha   90.00
_cell.angle_beta   90.00
_cell.angle_gamma   90.00
#
_symmetry.space_group_name_H-M   'P 1'
#
loop_
_entity.id
_entity.type
_entity.pdbx_description
1 polymer ?
#
loop_
_entity_poly.entity_id
_entity_poly.type
_entity_poly.pdbx_seq_one_letter_code
_entity_poly.pdbx_strand_id
1 'polypeptide(L)'
;MLPYRKGRNGLAVFSEGLREFEVIGEEKKTFAITLLRGVGLLGKEDLLLRPGRPSGIKMPVPDSQLRGSFSCRLSLFSYTGTPSTAGVAQQARAWLTPVQCYNKIPWDAMKLNKAGFNVPESYSLLKMPPVGCLISALKKRKTGKKWYCDCLIRQNRQPVRQLSRSVVR
;
A
#
# COMPACT_ATOMS: atom_id res chain seq x y z
N MET A 1 6.16 1.54 3.36
CA MET A 1 6.50 2.98 3.51
C MET A 1 7.26 3.16 4.82
N LEU A 2 8.51 3.58 4.74
CA LEU A 2 9.42 3.72 5.88
C LEU A 2 9.96 5.15 5.94
N PRO A 3 9.37 6.05 6.76
CA PRO A 3 9.84 7.42 6.90
C PRO A 3 10.98 7.52 7.93
N TYR A 4 12.09 8.13 7.55
CA TYR A 4 13.16 8.61 8.43
C TYR A 4 13.18 10.13 8.44
N ARG A 5 13.47 10.74 9.60
CA ARG A 5 13.54 12.19 9.75
C ARG A 5 14.79 12.60 10.52
N LYS A 6 15.55 13.54 9.97
CA LYS A 6 16.65 14.24 10.64
C LYS A 6 16.35 15.75 10.62
N GLY A 7 15.96 16.30 11.77
CA GLY A 7 15.53 17.70 11.88
C GLY A 7 14.27 17.98 11.06
N ARG A 8 14.36 18.94 10.12
CA ARG A 8 13.25 19.32 9.22
C ARG A 8 13.17 18.49 7.95
N ASN A 9 14.21 17.72 7.62
CA ASN A 9 14.26 16.93 6.39
C ASN A 9 14.02 15.46 6.70
N GLY A 10 13.37 14.76 5.78
CA GLY A 10 13.10 13.34 5.88
C GLY A 10 13.21 12.64 4.54
N LEU A 11 13.36 11.32 4.63
CA LEU A 11 13.43 10.43 3.49
C LEU A 11 12.47 9.27 3.76
N ALA A 12 11.62 8.96 2.78
CA ALA A 12 10.74 7.81 2.83
C ALA A 12 11.13 6.80 1.76
N VAL A 13 11.15 5.52 2.14
CA VAL A 13 11.27 4.42 1.18
C VAL A 13 9.88 3.84 0.90
N PHE A 14 9.51 3.79 -0.38
CA PHE A 14 8.33 3.11 -0.87
C PHE A 14 8.74 1.75 -1.42
N SER A 15 7.94 0.73 -1.10
CA SER A 15 8.14 -0.64 -1.53
C SER A 15 6.83 -1.21 -2.03
N GLU A 16 6.91 -2.00 -3.09
CA GLU A 16 5.81 -2.81 -3.58
C GLU A 16 6.00 -4.23 -3.07
N GLY A 17 5.09 -4.70 -2.20
CA GLY A 17 5.11 -6.08 -1.69
C GLY A 17 6.13 -6.38 -0.58
N LEU A 18 7.25 -5.66 -0.49
CA LEU A 18 8.27 -5.86 0.55
C LEU A 18 7.82 -5.26 1.89
N ARG A 19 7.59 -6.12 2.88
CA ARG A 19 7.06 -5.76 4.21
C ARG A 19 8.08 -5.86 5.34
N GLU A 20 9.20 -6.55 5.10
CA GLU A 20 10.24 -6.78 6.09
C GLU A 20 11.36 -5.77 5.90
N PHE A 21 11.73 -5.11 6.99
CA PHE A 21 12.79 -4.11 7.02
C PHE A 21 13.36 -4.01 8.44
N GLU A 22 14.58 -3.51 8.52
CA GLU A 22 15.27 -3.22 9.76
C GLU A 22 15.92 -1.83 9.69
N VAL A 23 16.01 -1.16 10.82
CA VAL A 23 16.74 0.10 10.96
C VAL A 23 18.04 -0.19 11.70
N ILE A 24 19.16 -0.09 11.00
CA ILE A 24 20.49 -0.49 11.49
C ILE A 24 21.46 0.69 11.54
N GLY A 25 22.63 0.44 12.15
CA GLY A 25 23.71 1.41 12.34
C GLY A 25 23.63 2.15 13.67
N GLU A 26 24.77 2.66 14.14
CA GLU A 26 24.92 3.31 15.46
C GLU A 26 23.94 4.47 15.67
N GLU A 27 23.65 5.23 14.61
CA GLU A 27 22.70 6.35 14.64
C GLU A 27 21.33 6.03 14.01
N LYS A 28 21.03 4.75 13.74
CA LYS A 28 19.75 4.32 13.11
C LYS A 28 19.45 5.05 11.79
N LYS A 29 20.50 5.28 10.99
CA LYS A 29 20.45 6.04 9.73
C LYS A 29 20.28 5.16 8.49
N THR A 30 20.37 3.84 8.63
CA THR A 30 20.36 2.92 7.50
C THR A 30 19.09 2.07 7.53
N PHE A 31 18.37 2.06 6.40
CA PHE A 31 17.29 1.12 6.17
C PHE A 31 17.83 -0.13 5.48
N ALA A 32 17.74 -1.28 6.15
CA ALA A 32 17.94 -2.58 5.53
C ALA A 32 16.56 -3.11 5.11
N ILE A 33 16.37 -3.38 3.82
CA ILE A 33 15.11 -3.93 3.28
C ILE A 33 15.38 -5.34 2.81
N THR A 34 14.63 -6.31 3.35
CA THR A 34 14.75 -7.70 2.93
C THR A 34 14.13 -7.85 1.54
N LEU A 35 14.97 -8.13 0.53
CA LEU A 35 14.49 -8.37 -0.83
C LEU A 35 13.97 -9.79 -1.02
N LEU A 36 14.65 -10.77 -0.42
CA LEU A 36 14.33 -12.19 -0.55
C LEU A 36 14.72 -12.93 0.74
N ARG A 37 13.89 -13.90 1.15
CA ARG A 37 14.18 -14.80 2.26
C ARG A 37 13.69 -16.20 1.93
N GLY A 38 14.61 -17.06 1.50
CA GLY A 38 14.34 -18.48 1.26
C GLY A 38 14.49 -19.31 2.53
N VAL A 39 13.63 -20.31 2.72
CA VAL A 39 13.71 -21.28 3.83
C VAL A 39 13.54 -22.70 3.30
N GLY A 40 14.22 -23.67 3.91
CA GLY A 40 14.17 -25.08 3.50
C GLY A 40 13.21 -25.94 4.32
N LEU A 41 12.89 -25.50 5.53
CA LEU A 41 12.06 -26.23 6.47
C LEU A 41 11.02 -25.28 7.08
N LEU A 42 9.79 -25.75 7.15
CA LEU A 42 8.78 -25.24 8.06
C LEU A 42 9.09 -25.81 9.44
N GLY A 43 9.11 -24.96 10.46
CA GLY A 43 9.41 -25.34 11.83
C GLY A 43 10.90 -25.58 12.11
N LYS A 44 11.52 -24.62 12.82
CA LYS A 44 12.91 -24.73 13.27
C LYS A 44 12.96 -25.53 14.59
N GLU A 45 13.82 -26.53 14.64
CA GLU A 45 14.21 -27.25 15.87
C GLU A 45 15.28 -26.47 16.63
N ASP A 46 15.45 -26.83 17.91
CA ASP A 46 16.51 -26.28 18.77
C ASP A 46 16.57 -24.76 18.78
N LEU A 47 15.41 -24.15 19.00
CA LEU A 47 15.36 -22.74 19.33
C LEU A 47 16.13 -22.52 20.64
N LEU A 48 16.88 -21.43 20.70
CA LEU A 48 17.75 -21.06 21.83
C LEU A 48 17.02 -21.10 23.19
N LEU A 49 15.73 -20.77 23.20
CA LEU A 49 14.87 -20.74 24.40
C LEU A 49 14.02 -22.01 24.60
N ARG A 50 14.07 -22.96 23.66
CA ARG A 50 13.33 -24.23 23.73
C ARG A 50 14.03 -25.31 22.89
N PRO A 51 15.10 -25.91 23.43
CA PRO A 51 15.76 -27.04 22.79
C PRO A 51 14.81 -28.25 22.69
N GLY A 52 14.96 -29.06 21.63
CA GLY A 52 14.31 -30.37 21.48
C GLY A 52 12.89 -30.38 20.89
N ARG A 53 12.12 -29.29 20.89
CA ARG A 53 10.79 -29.24 20.24
C ARG A 53 10.79 -28.29 19.04
N PRO A 54 10.38 -28.73 17.84
CA PRO A 54 10.25 -27.84 16.70
C PRO A 54 9.20 -26.75 16.95
N SER A 55 9.44 -25.59 16.35
CA SER A 55 8.47 -24.50 16.25
C SER A 55 7.37 -24.86 15.24
N GLY A 56 6.45 -25.74 15.64
CA GLY A 56 5.40 -26.27 14.77
C GLY A 56 5.77 -27.61 14.14
N ILE A 57 5.22 -27.91 12.95
CA ILE A 57 5.46 -29.15 12.22
C ILE A 57 6.75 -29.02 11.43
N LYS A 58 7.71 -29.91 11.66
CA LYS A 58 8.91 -30.01 10.83
C LYS A 58 8.56 -30.62 9.49
N MET A 59 8.66 -29.82 8.43
CA MET A 59 8.31 -30.26 7.08
C MET A 59 9.22 -29.59 6.04
N PRO A 60 9.77 -30.34 5.07
CA PRO A 60 10.51 -29.75 3.95
C PRO A 60 9.58 -28.88 3.10
N VAL A 61 10.04 -27.68 2.76
CA VAL A 61 9.30 -26.71 1.93
C VAL A 61 10.15 -26.29 0.74
N PRO A 62 10.37 -27.17 -0.26
CA PRO A 62 11.28 -26.92 -1.38
C PRO A 62 10.91 -25.64 -2.16
N ASP A 63 9.62 -25.36 -2.31
CA ASP A 63 9.13 -24.17 -3.02
C ASP A 63 9.42 -22.86 -2.26
N SER A 64 9.62 -22.93 -0.94
CA SER A 64 9.98 -21.77 -0.12
C SER A 64 11.45 -21.35 -0.27
N GLN A 65 12.22 -22.03 -1.12
CA GLN A 65 13.54 -21.58 -1.54
C GLN A 65 13.48 -20.36 -2.47
N LEU A 66 12.31 -20.10 -3.08
CA LEU A 66 12.09 -18.98 -3.99
C LEU A 66 13.16 -18.94 -5.10
N ARG A 67 13.24 -20.02 -5.89
CA ARG A 67 14.17 -20.08 -7.04
C ARG A 67 13.55 -19.44 -8.28
N GLY A 68 14.35 -18.75 -9.09
CA GLY A 68 13.91 -18.09 -10.32
C GLY A 68 14.28 -16.61 -10.37
N SER A 69 13.70 -15.88 -11.32
CA SER A 69 13.87 -14.43 -11.44
C SER A 69 12.88 -13.69 -10.55
N PHE A 70 13.37 -12.64 -9.88
CA PHE A 70 12.56 -11.76 -9.03
C PHE A 70 12.73 -10.32 -9.46
N SER A 71 11.64 -9.57 -9.40
CA SER A 71 11.63 -8.13 -9.60
C SER A 71 11.07 -7.47 -8.35
N CYS A 72 11.80 -6.47 -7.85
CA CYS A 72 11.40 -5.67 -6.70
C CYS A 72 11.32 -4.21 -7.14
N ARG A 73 10.20 -3.55 -6.84
CA ARG A 73 10.02 -2.13 -7.11
C ARG A 73 10.17 -1.33 -5.81
N LEU A 74 11.10 -0.37 -5.83
CA LEU A 74 11.42 0.53 -4.73
C LEU A 74 11.45 1.97 -5.23
N SER A 75 11.14 2.92 -4.36
CA SER A 75 11.29 4.34 -4.64
C SER A 75 11.73 5.11 -3.40
N LEU A 76 12.50 6.16 -3.61
CA LEU A 76 12.89 7.12 -2.58
C LEU A 76 12.07 8.39 -2.73
N PHE A 77 11.61 8.94 -1.62
CA PHE A 77 10.86 10.18 -1.57
C PHE A 77 11.41 11.07 -0.45
N SER A 78 12.11 12.15 -0.82
CA SER A 78 12.56 13.17 0.10
C SER A 78 11.41 14.12 0.44
N TYR A 79 11.29 14.50 1.71
CA TYR A 79 10.26 15.42 2.17
C TYR A 79 10.75 16.34 3.28
N THR A 80 10.01 17.42 3.53
CA THR A 80 10.27 18.35 4.62
C THR A 80 9.09 18.39 5.61
N GLY A 81 9.38 18.69 6.88
CA GLY A 81 8.39 18.71 7.95
C GLY A 81 8.04 17.33 8.50
N THR A 82 6.76 17.10 8.80
CA THR A 82 6.29 15.81 9.33
C THR A 82 5.78 14.90 8.21
N PRO A 83 5.88 13.56 8.33
CA PRO A 83 5.37 12.64 7.31
C PRO A 83 3.88 12.85 6.98
N SER A 84 3.08 13.27 7.96
CA SER A 84 1.66 13.59 7.81
C SER A 84 1.43 14.86 7.01
N THR A 85 2.14 15.95 7.34
CA THR A 85 2.00 17.25 6.64
C THR A 85 2.62 17.22 5.25
N ALA A 86 3.60 16.34 5.02
CA ALA A 86 4.22 16.16 3.72
C ALA A 86 3.46 15.20 2.79
N GLY A 87 2.33 14.62 3.23
CA GLY A 87 1.53 13.72 2.40
C GLY A 87 2.23 12.41 2.01
N VAL A 88 3.24 11.97 2.77
CA VAL A 88 4.09 10.82 2.41
C VAL A 88 3.24 9.55 2.15
N ALA A 89 2.18 9.35 2.94
CA ALA A 89 1.27 8.21 2.79
C ALA A 89 0.44 8.28 1.49
N GLN A 90 -0.03 9.46 1.08
CA GLN A 90 -0.75 9.62 -0.18
C GLN A 90 0.20 9.45 -1.36
N GLN A 91 1.43 9.97 -1.27
CA GLN A 91 2.43 9.77 -2.31
C GLN A 91 2.83 8.31 -2.46
N ALA A 92 2.99 7.58 -1.35
CA ALA A 92 3.20 6.13 -1.40
C ALA A 92 2.03 5.40 -2.10
N ARG A 93 0.79 5.83 -1.86
CA ARG A 93 -0.39 5.24 -2.49
C ARG A 93 -0.50 5.59 -3.97
N ALA A 94 -0.23 6.83 -4.34
CA ALA A 94 -0.20 7.29 -5.73
C ALA A 94 0.87 6.52 -6.53
N TRP A 95 2.06 6.34 -5.96
CA TRP A 95 3.13 5.55 -6.56
C TRP A 95 2.76 4.07 -6.78
N LEU A 96 1.99 3.47 -5.85
CA LEU A 96 1.46 2.11 -5.99
C LEU A 96 0.29 2.00 -6.99
N THR A 97 -0.34 3.11 -7.39
CA THR A 97 -1.58 3.10 -8.20
C THR A 97 -1.29 3.59 -9.61
N PRO A 98 -1.12 2.69 -10.60
CA PRO A 98 -0.84 3.10 -11.97
C PRO A 98 -2.03 3.80 -12.63
N VAL A 99 -1.73 4.76 -13.50
CA VAL A 99 -2.74 5.40 -14.37
C VAL A 99 -3.32 4.35 -15.31
N GLN A 100 -4.65 4.28 -15.38
CA GLN A 100 -5.36 3.39 -16.28
C GLN A 100 -5.70 4.14 -17.56
N CYS A 101 -5.22 3.64 -18.69
CA CYS A 101 -5.50 4.18 -20.01
C CYS A 101 -6.32 3.16 -20.81
N TYR A 102 -7.34 3.63 -21.51
CA TYR A 102 -8.12 2.81 -22.44
C TYR A 102 -8.36 3.61 -23.71
N ASN A 103 -8.10 2.98 -24.86
CA ASN A 103 -8.41 3.58 -26.15
C ASN A 103 -9.77 3.10 -26.64
N LYS A 104 -10.71 4.02 -26.85
CA LYS A 104 -12.02 3.70 -27.41
C LYS A 104 -11.94 3.80 -28.93
N ILE A 105 -12.12 2.67 -29.59
CA ILE A 105 -12.31 2.63 -31.05
C ILE A 105 -13.65 3.29 -31.45
N PRO A 106 -13.80 3.81 -32.69
CA PRO A 106 -14.97 4.60 -33.09
C PRO A 106 -16.30 3.83 -33.09
N TRP A 107 -16.27 2.49 -32.97
CA TRP A 107 -17.44 1.62 -32.91
C TRP A 107 -17.31 0.65 -31.73
N ASP A 108 -18.44 0.20 -31.17
CA ASP A 108 -18.40 -0.80 -30.08
C ASP A 108 -18.15 -2.20 -30.67
N ALA A 109 -16.96 -2.77 -30.44
CA ALA A 109 -16.62 -4.13 -30.89
C ALA A 109 -17.44 -5.24 -30.20
N MET A 110 -18.04 -4.92 -29.05
CA MET A 110 -18.97 -5.79 -28.32
C MET A 110 -20.29 -5.06 -28.12
N LYS A 111 -21.42 -5.79 -28.07
CA LYS A 111 -22.72 -5.21 -27.68
C LYS A 111 -22.67 -4.80 -26.20
N LEU A 112 -22.18 -3.59 -25.94
CA LEU A 112 -22.21 -2.97 -24.62
C LEU A 112 -23.57 -2.31 -24.39
N ASN A 113 -24.00 -2.28 -23.13
CA ASN A 113 -25.16 -1.47 -22.75
C ASN A 113 -24.82 0.00 -23.03
N LYS A 114 -25.66 0.68 -23.81
CA LYS A 114 -25.50 2.13 -24.03
C LYS A 114 -25.55 2.83 -22.67
N ALA A 115 -24.52 3.63 -22.38
CA ALA A 115 -24.52 4.46 -21.18
C ALA A 115 -25.64 5.50 -21.30
N GLY A 116 -26.50 5.59 -20.29
CA GLY A 116 -27.62 6.56 -20.27
C GLY A 116 -27.21 7.99 -19.89
N PHE A 117 -25.91 8.31 -19.98
CA PHE A 117 -25.36 9.62 -19.60
C PHE A 117 -24.12 9.92 -20.45
N ASN A 118 -23.86 11.20 -20.68
CA ASN A 118 -22.64 11.70 -21.31
C ASN A 118 -21.71 12.27 -20.25
N VAL A 119 -20.41 12.04 -20.41
CA VAL A 119 -19.36 12.66 -19.60
C VAL A 119 -18.57 13.65 -20.45
N PRO A 120 -18.14 14.79 -19.88
CA PRO A 120 -17.25 15.71 -20.59
C PRO A 120 -15.86 15.08 -20.79
N GLU A 121 -15.07 15.68 -21.66
CA GLU A 121 -13.69 15.25 -21.95
C GLU A 121 -12.81 15.17 -20.69
N SER A 122 -13.00 16.10 -19.75
CA SER A 122 -12.35 16.11 -18.45
C SER A 122 -13.40 16.13 -17.34
N TYR A 123 -13.32 15.15 -16.43
CA TYR A 123 -14.23 15.02 -15.31
C TYR A 123 -13.50 14.54 -14.05
N SER A 124 -13.82 15.16 -12.91
CA SER A 124 -13.33 14.75 -11.59
C SER A 124 -14.48 14.21 -10.75
N LEU A 125 -14.47 12.91 -10.49
CA LEU A 125 -15.50 12.24 -9.67
C LEU A 125 -15.44 12.67 -8.19
N LEU A 126 -14.24 12.93 -7.67
CA LEU A 126 -14.01 13.31 -6.27
C LEU A 126 -12.87 14.33 -6.18
N LYS A 127 -12.97 15.28 -5.25
CA LYS A 127 -11.88 16.14 -4.82
C LYS A 127 -11.46 15.79 -3.40
N MET A 128 -10.16 15.80 -3.14
CA MET A 128 -9.60 15.46 -1.84
C MET A 128 -8.55 16.48 -1.42
N PRO A 129 -8.37 16.72 -0.11
CA PRO A 129 -7.23 17.48 0.37
C PRO A 129 -5.93 16.73 0.03
N PRO A 130 -4.86 17.47 -0.32
CA PRO A 130 -3.58 16.87 -0.72
C PRO A 130 -2.86 16.16 0.43
N VAL A 131 -3.28 16.40 1.69
CA VAL A 131 -2.71 15.85 2.92
C VAL A 131 -3.80 15.45 3.91
N GLY A 132 -3.53 14.47 4.77
CA GLY A 132 -4.37 14.14 5.94
C GLY A 132 -5.58 13.20 5.71
N CYS A 133 -6.01 12.92 4.48
CA CYS A 133 -7.03 11.90 4.19
C CYS A 133 -6.53 10.89 3.16
N LEU A 134 -6.60 9.60 3.51
CA LEU A 134 -6.20 8.49 2.66
C LEU A 134 -7.40 7.60 2.35
N ILE A 135 -7.79 7.47 1.08
CA ILE A 135 -8.85 6.55 0.67
C ILE A 135 -8.30 5.13 0.63
N SER A 136 -8.93 4.24 1.38
CA SER A 136 -8.70 2.80 1.34
C SER A 136 -9.58 2.14 0.28
N ALA A 137 -10.84 2.57 0.15
CA ALA A 137 -11.82 1.99 -0.75
C ALA A 137 -12.83 3.02 -1.29
N LEU A 138 -13.14 2.92 -2.59
CA LEU A 138 -14.28 3.56 -3.24
C LEU A 138 -15.04 2.49 -4.01
N LYS A 139 -16.27 2.18 -3.58
CA LYS A 139 -17.05 1.09 -4.17
C LYS A 139 -18.54 1.41 -4.19
N LYS A 140 -19.24 0.85 -5.18
CA LYS A 140 -20.70 0.84 -5.18
C LYS A 140 -21.20 -0.11 -4.10
N ARG A 141 -22.31 0.24 -3.46
CA ARG A 141 -22.97 -0.64 -2.51
C ARG A 141 -23.59 -1.84 -3.24
N LYS A 142 -23.67 -3.00 -2.57
CA LYS A 142 -24.31 -4.21 -3.12
C LYS A 142 -25.77 -3.97 -3.52
N THR A 143 -26.52 -3.16 -2.75
CA THR A 143 -27.95 -2.92 -2.99
C THR A 143 -28.23 -1.42 -3.17
N GLY A 144 -28.94 -1.06 -4.24
CA GLY A 144 -29.32 0.32 -4.58
C GLY A 144 -28.24 1.13 -5.32
N LYS A 145 -28.52 2.41 -5.58
CA LYS A 145 -27.69 3.32 -6.38
C LYS A 145 -26.77 4.24 -5.55
N LYS A 146 -26.30 3.79 -4.38
CA LYS A 146 -25.42 4.60 -3.50
C LYS A 146 -23.97 4.11 -3.54
N TRP A 147 -23.03 5.05 -3.45
CA TRP A 147 -21.60 4.80 -3.32
C TRP A 147 -21.16 4.81 -1.85
N TYR A 148 -20.09 4.07 -1.55
CA TYR A 148 -19.40 4.08 -0.27
C TYR A 148 -17.93 4.40 -0.49
N CYS A 149 -17.44 5.37 0.27
CA CYS A 149 -16.04 5.73 0.34
C CYS A 149 -15.56 5.50 1.77
N ASP A 150 -14.44 4.80 1.92
CA ASP A 150 -13.74 4.64 3.19
C ASP A 150 -12.46 5.48 3.16
N CYS A 151 -12.37 6.48 4.03
CA CYS A 151 -11.16 7.27 4.25
C CYS A 151 -10.61 6.98 5.64
N LEU A 152 -9.36 6.54 5.69
CA LEU A 152 -8.57 6.48 6.90
C LEU A 152 -7.96 7.86 7.15
N ILE A 153 -8.44 8.52 8.19
CA ILE A 153 -7.79 9.72 8.73
C ILE A 153 -6.80 9.22 9.80
N ARG A 154 -5.50 9.35 9.54
CA ARG A 154 -4.48 9.14 10.57
C ARG A 154 -4.45 10.36 11.51
N GLN A 155 -5.30 10.37 12.53
CA GLN A 155 -5.07 11.20 13.71
C GLN A 155 -4.25 10.39 14.72
N ASN A 156 -3.09 10.93 15.09
CA ASN A 156 -2.26 10.34 16.15
C ASN A 156 -3.10 10.22 17.43
N ARG A 157 -3.22 8.99 17.94
CA ARG A 157 -3.71 8.60 19.29
C ARG A 157 -5.22 8.60 19.59
N GLN A 158 -6.12 8.49 18.62
CA GLN A 158 -7.48 8.00 18.92
C GLN A 158 -7.98 7.04 17.83
N PRO A 159 -8.67 5.94 18.18
CA PRO A 159 -9.35 5.13 17.19
C PRO A 159 -10.46 5.98 16.56
N VAL A 160 -10.32 6.30 15.28
CA VAL A 160 -11.36 7.02 14.52
C VAL A 160 -12.54 6.07 14.31
N ARG A 161 -13.47 6.05 15.27
CA ARG A 161 -14.86 5.63 15.06
C ARG A 161 -15.63 6.82 14.48
N GLN A 162 -15.30 7.23 13.26
CA GLN A 162 -16.18 8.14 12.53
C GLN A 162 -16.10 7.83 11.04
N LEU A 163 -17.03 6.99 10.59
CA LEU A 163 -17.50 7.02 9.22
C LEU A 163 -18.10 8.42 8.99
N SER A 164 -17.36 9.34 8.39
CA SER A 164 -18.00 10.47 7.72
C SER A 164 -18.70 9.90 6.49
N ARG A 165 -20.01 9.65 6.64
CA ARG A 165 -20.90 9.27 5.53
C ARG A 165 -21.07 10.48 4.61
N SER A 166 -20.10 10.72 3.75
CA SER A 166 -20.31 11.62 2.61
C SER A 166 -21.06 10.84 1.54
N VAL A 167 -22.39 10.97 1.54
CA VAL A 167 -23.21 10.51 0.41
C VAL A 167 -22.86 11.43 -0.76
N VAL A 168 -22.01 10.93 -1.66
CA VAL A 168 -21.91 11.52 -3.00
C VAL A 168 -23.24 11.19 -3.68
N ARG A 169 -24.10 12.21 -3.84
CA ARG A 169 -25.35 12.12 -4.60
C ARG A 169 -25.04 12.09 -6.09
#